data_AF-A0A438GJH9-F1
#
_entry.id   AF-A0A438GJH9-F1
#
_cell.length_a   1.000
_cell.length_b   1.000
_cell.length_c   1.000
_cell.angle_alpha   90.00
_cell.angle_beta   90.00
_cell.angle_gamma   90.00
#
_symmetry.space_group_name_H-M   'P 1'
#
loop_
_entity.id
_entity.type
_entity.pdbx_description
1 polymer ?
#
loop_
_entity_poly.entity_id
_entity_poly.type
_entity_poly.pdbx_seq_one_letter_code
_entity_poly.pdbx_strand_id
1 'polypeptide(L)'
;MFVKSKKQDRVSKSSTESEYRAMSLACSEIIWLRGLLAELDFSETNPTPLHANNTSAIQITANPVYHERTKHIEVDYHSIREAFEARVITLPHIFH
;
A
#
# COMPACT_ATOMS: atom_id res chain seq x y z
N MET A 1 -35.06 -1.08 -12.69
CA MET A 1 -33.90 -1.22 -13.59
C MET A 1 -32.80 -1.90 -12.79
N PHE A 2 -32.63 -3.22 -12.91
CA PHE A 2 -31.61 -3.95 -12.16
C PHE A 2 -30.35 -4.02 -13.02
N VAL A 3 -29.31 -3.28 -12.65
CA VAL A 3 -28.02 -3.39 -13.34
C VAL A 3 -27.20 -4.47 -12.64
N LYS A 4 -27.10 -5.63 -13.29
CA LYS A 4 -26.21 -6.71 -12.90
C LYS A 4 -24.87 -6.48 -13.60
N SER A 5 -23.88 -5.96 -12.88
CA SER A 5 -22.53 -5.73 -13.43
C SER A 5 -21.78 -7.04 -13.62
N LYS A 6 -21.52 -7.40 -14.87
CA LYS A 6 -20.58 -8.48 -15.24
C LYS A 6 -19.15 -7.90 -15.12
N LYS A 7 -18.36 -8.39 -14.16
CA LYS A 7 -17.00 -7.94 -13.88
C LYS A 7 -16.03 -8.47 -14.95
N GLN A 8 -15.46 -7.58 -15.77
CA GLN A 8 -14.38 -7.91 -16.70
C GLN A 8 -13.02 -7.96 -15.97
N ASP A 9 -12.30 -9.09 -16.08
CA ASP A 9 -11.02 -9.39 -15.42
C ASP A 9 -9.83 -8.47 -15.82
N ARG A 10 -9.99 -7.61 -16.85
CA ARG A 10 -8.96 -6.66 -17.29
C ARG A 10 -8.88 -5.39 -16.46
N VAL A 11 -9.98 -4.93 -15.86
CA VAL A 11 -10.02 -3.68 -15.07
C VAL A 11 -9.40 -3.89 -13.69
N SER A 12 -9.47 -5.10 -13.15
CA SER A 12 -8.97 -5.42 -11.80
C SER A 12 -7.44 -5.38 -11.70
N LYS A 13 -6.71 -5.67 -12.78
CA LYS A 13 -5.24 -5.64 -12.79
C LYS A 13 -4.69 -4.21 -12.77
N SER A 14 -5.23 -3.32 -13.61
CA SER A 14 -4.81 -1.91 -13.63
C SER A 14 -5.21 -1.15 -12.36
N SER A 15 -6.37 -1.46 -11.78
CA SER A 15 -6.81 -0.88 -10.51
C SER A 15 -5.85 -1.24 -9.37
N THR A 16 -5.49 -2.52 -9.28
CA THR A 16 -4.55 -3.01 -8.26
C THR A 16 -3.17 -2.38 -8.42
N GLU A 17 -2.65 -2.28 -9.64
CA GLU A 17 -1.37 -1.62 -9.92
C GLU A 17 -1.40 -0.13 -9.55
N SER A 18 -2.47 0.60 -9.88
CA SER A 18 -2.60 2.01 -9.53
C SER A 18 -2.67 2.24 -8.02
N GLU A 19 -3.34 1.33 -7.29
CA GLU A 19 -3.42 1.39 -5.83
C GLU A 19 -2.07 1.10 -5.18
N TYR A 20 -1.29 0.16 -5.75
CA TYR A 20 0.08 -0.09 -5.32
C TYR A 20 0.98 1.13 -5.46
N ARG A 21 0.94 1.79 -6.62
CA ARG A 21 1.68 3.03 -6.86
C ARG A 21 1.26 4.12 -5.89
N ALA A 22 -0.06 4.27 -5.65
CA ALA A 22 -0.57 5.24 -4.69
C ALA A 22 -0.11 4.95 -3.25
N MET A 23 -0.10 3.68 -2.84
CA MET A 23 0.43 3.28 -1.53
C MET A 23 1.93 3.55 -1.39
N SER A 24 2.72 3.30 -2.43
CA SER A 24 4.16 3.57 -2.46
C SER A 24 4.46 5.07 -2.33
N LEU A 25 3.71 5.90 -3.05
CA LEU A 25 3.77 7.36 -2.91
C LEU A 25 3.39 7.80 -1.49
N ALA A 26 2.29 7.28 -0.95
CA ALA A 26 1.86 7.59 0.42
C ALA A 26 2.91 7.18 1.47
N CYS A 27 3.59 6.04 1.29
CA CYS A 27 4.69 5.64 2.18
C CYS A 27 5.83 6.66 2.15
N SER A 28 6.21 7.12 0.95
CA SER A 28 7.27 8.12 0.77
C SER A 28 6.90 9.45 1.44
N GLU A 29 5.66 9.90 1.28
CA GLU A 29 5.15 11.11 1.93
C GLU A 29 5.12 10.99 3.45
N ILE A 30 4.69 9.84 3.99
CA ILE A 30 4.69 9.59 5.44
C ILE A 30 6.12 9.64 5.99
N ILE A 31 7.08 8.99 5.33
CA ILE A 31 8.50 9.02 5.74
C ILE A 31 9.01 10.46 5.76
N TRP A 32 8.74 11.22 4.69
CA TRP A 32 9.18 12.61 4.59
C TRP A 32 8.54 13.49 5.68
N LEU A 33 7.24 13.39 5.90
CA LEU A 33 6.52 14.14 6.94
C LEU A 33 7.03 13.80 8.34
N ARG A 34 7.33 12.53 8.64
CA ARG A 34 7.90 12.14 9.93
C ARG A 34 9.31 12.69 10.13
N GLY A 35 10.12 12.72 9.07
CA GLY A 35 11.44 13.38 9.11
C GLY A 35 11.31 14.87 9.44
N LEU A 36 10.40 15.57 8.74
CA LEU A 36 10.12 16.97 8.99
C LEU A 36 9.61 17.22 10.42
N LEU A 37 8.70 16.39 10.91
CA LEU A 37 8.18 16.50 12.28
C LEU A 37 9.28 16.25 13.32
N ALA A 38 10.20 15.31 13.06
CA ALA A 38 11.34 15.07 13.94
C ALA A 38 12.29 16.27 14.01
N GLU A 39 12.51 16.99 12.90
CA GLU A 39 13.27 18.25 12.90
C GLU A 39 12.60 19.37 13.71
N LEU A 40 11.29 19.30 13.89
CA LEU A 40 10.49 20.24 14.67
C LEU A 40 10.26 19.78 16.13
N ASP A 41 11.02 18.79 16.62
CA ASP A 41 10.86 18.15 17.94
C ASP A 41 9.52 17.42 18.16
N PHE A 42 8.76 17.14 17.09
CA PHE A 42 7.53 16.35 17.11
C PHE A 42 7.76 14.92 16.61
N SER A 43 8.65 14.17 17.27
CA SER A 43 8.89 12.77 16.89
C SER A 43 7.68 11.87 17.18
N GLU A 44 6.99 11.41 16.13
CA GLU A 44 5.97 10.38 16.23
C GLU A 44 6.66 9.02 16.40
N THR A 45 6.33 8.26 17.44
CA THR A 45 6.89 6.90 17.66
C THR A 45 5.94 5.80 17.19
N ASN A 46 4.65 6.12 17.07
CA ASN A 46 3.65 5.15 16.64
C ASN A 46 3.62 5.03 15.12
N PRO A 47 3.40 3.82 14.57
CA PRO A 47 3.25 3.64 13.13
C PRO A 47 2.01 4.38 12.61
N THR A 48 2.09 4.96 11.41
CA THR A 48 0.95 5.63 10.76
C THR A 48 0.04 4.59 10.09
N PRO A 49 -1.26 4.55 10.40
CA PRO A 49 -2.20 3.65 9.71
C PRO A 49 -2.37 4.08 8.25
N LEU A 50 -2.00 3.19 7.32
CA LEU A 50 -2.22 3.39 5.89
C LEU A 50 -3.39 2.50 5.44
N HIS A 51 -4.52 3.13 5.12
CA HIS A 51 -5.72 2.43 4.68
C HIS A 51 -5.70 2.23 3.16
N ALA A 52 -5.67 0.97 2.73
CA ALA A 52 -5.82 0.59 1.33
C ALA A 52 -7.19 -0.09 1.12
N ASN A 53 -7.88 0.30 0.05
CA ASN A 53 -9.16 -0.28 -0.35
C ASN A 53 -9.04 -1.68 -0.94
N ASN A 54 -7.83 -2.09 -1.35
CA ASN A 54 -7.59 -3.35 -2.02
C ASN A 54 -6.95 -4.36 -1.10
N THR A 55 -7.76 -5.31 -0.64
CA THR A 55 -7.34 -6.44 0.18
C THR A 55 -6.21 -7.25 -0.49
N SER A 56 -6.15 -7.31 -1.82
CA SER A 56 -5.04 -7.95 -2.55
C SER A 56 -3.71 -7.24 -2.32
N ALA A 57 -3.71 -5.90 -2.23
CA ALA A 57 -2.50 -5.12 -1.98
C ALA A 57 -2.00 -5.30 -0.54
N ILE A 58 -2.92 -5.46 0.41
CA ILE A 58 -2.60 -5.80 1.80
C ILE A 58 -2.03 -7.24 1.87
N GLN A 59 -2.67 -8.19 1.19
CA GLN A 59 -2.28 -9.60 1.21
C GLN A 59 -0.95 -9.87 0.53
N ILE A 60 -0.65 -9.23 -0.59
CA ILE A 60 0.65 -9.39 -1.27
C ILE A 60 1.76 -8.75 -0.42
N THR A 61 1.51 -7.61 0.24
CA THR A 61 2.46 -7.02 1.22
C THR A 61 2.73 -7.97 2.39
N ALA A 62 1.70 -8.70 2.86
CA ALA A 62 1.81 -9.64 3.96
C ALA A 62 2.33 -11.04 3.56
N ASN A 63 2.20 -11.46 2.30
CA ASN A 63 2.52 -12.82 1.85
C ASN A 63 3.25 -12.81 0.49
N PRO A 64 4.56 -13.10 0.46
CA PRO A 64 5.41 -12.92 -0.71
C PRO A 64 5.31 -14.11 -1.67
N VAL A 65 4.16 -14.36 -2.27
CA VAL A 65 4.10 -15.30 -3.40
C VAL A 65 4.59 -14.56 -4.64
N TYR A 66 5.90 -14.69 -4.89
CA TYR A 66 6.57 -14.20 -6.08
C TYR A 66 5.90 -14.79 -7.33
N HIS A 67 5.34 -13.93 -8.17
CA HIS A 67 4.93 -14.29 -9.52
C HIS A 67 5.59 -13.32 -10.49
N GLU A 68 6.13 -13.83 -11.59
CA GLU A 68 6.75 -13.12 -12.73
C GLU A 68 5.94 -11.92 -13.26
N ARG A 69 4.69 -11.75 -12.83
CA ARG A 69 3.76 -10.68 -13.21
C ARG A 69 3.91 -9.38 -12.40
N THR A 70 4.73 -9.31 -11.36
CA THR A 70 4.88 -8.10 -10.51
C THR A 70 6.13 -7.26 -10.77
N LYS A 71 6.95 -7.59 -11.78
CA LYS A 71 8.18 -6.83 -12.12
C LYS A 71 7.98 -5.30 -12.23
N HIS A 72 6.82 -4.86 -12.72
CA HIS A 72 6.52 -3.44 -12.90
C HIS A 72 6.01 -2.73 -11.63
N ILE A 73 5.70 -3.49 -10.57
CA ILE A 73 5.34 -2.98 -9.23
C ILE A 73 6.34 -3.41 -8.16
N GLU A 74 7.44 -4.06 -8.53
CA GLU A 74 8.41 -4.62 -7.59
C GLU A 74 9.07 -3.52 -6.75
N VAL A 75 9.39 -2.38 -7.38
CA VAL A 75 9.92 -1.19 -6.69
C VAL A 75 8.90 -0.66 -5.67
N ASP A 76 7.65 -0.47 -6.07
CA ASP A 76 6.59 0.02 -5.19
C ASP A 76 6.32 -0.95 -4.04
N TYR A 77 6.33 -2.25 -4.33
CA TYR A 77 6.20 -3.30 -3.33
C TYR A 77 7.32 -3.25 -2.29
N HIS A 78 8.58 -3.13 -2.73
CA HIS A 78 9.71 -3.04 -1.82
C HIS A 78 9.64 -1.81 -0.93
N SER A 79 9.27 -0.65 -1.47
CA SER A 79 9.11 0.59 -0.69
C SER A 79 8.04 0.46 0.40
N ILE A 80 6.85 -0.07 0.05
CA ILE A 80 5.76 -0.27 1.01
C ILE A 80 6.18 -1.27 2.09
N ARG A 81 6.85 -2.35 1.68
CA ARG A 81 7.31 -3.40 2.60
C ARG A 81 8.36 -2.88 3.56
N GLU A 82 9.35 -2.15 3.07
CA GLU A 82 10.38 -1.54 3.92
C GLU A 82 9.76 -0.60 4.95
N ALA A 83 8.81 0.25 4.53
CA ALA A 83 8.09 1.14 5.44
C ALA A 83 7.27 0.38 6.49
N PHE A 84 6.69 -0.77 6.12
CA PHE A 84 5.94 -1.64 7.04
C PHE A 84 6.87 -2.36 8.04
N GLU A 85 7.96 -2.97 7.55
CA GLU A 85 8.95 -3.67 8.39
C GLU A 85 9.67 -2.71 9.35
N ALA A 86 9.97 -1.48 8.89
CA ALA A 86 10.51 -0.40 9.71
C ALA A 86 9.51 0.18 10.73
N ARG A 87 8.26 -0.33 10.78
CA ARG A 87 7.16 0.17 11.61
C ARG A 87 6.86 1.66 11.43
N VAL A 88 7.17 2.20 10.25
CA VAL A 88 6.75 3.56 9.87
C VAL A 88 5.26 3.58 9.59
N ILE A 89 4.74 2.53 8.96
CA ILE A 89 3.31 2.36 8.67
C ILE A 89 2.74 1.08 9.28
N THR A 90 1.43 1.05 9.43
CA THR A 90 0.65 -0.17 9.65
C THR A 90 -0.43 -0.30 8.59
N LEU A 91 -0.73 -1.53 8.20
CA LEU A 91 -1.80 -1.85 7.25
C LEU A 91 -2.94 -2.52 8.01
N PRO A 92 -3.89 -1.77 8.59
CA PRO A 92 -5.06 -2.35 9.23
C PRO A 92 -5.88 -3.13 8.20
N HIS A 93 -6.00 -4.44 8.40
CA HIS A 93 -6.78 -5.31 7.52
C HIS A 93 -8.26 -4.98 7.70
N ILE A 94 -8.88 -4.33 6.72
CA ILE A 94 -10.32 -4.07 6.73
C ILE A 94 -11.02 -5.38 6.33
N PHE A 95 -11.55 -6.10 7.32
CA PHE A 95 -12.56 -7.13 7.08
C PHE A 95 -13.88 -6.42 6.76
N HIS A 96 -14.39 -6.56 5.54
CA HIS A 96 -15.78 -6.28 5.21
C HIS A 96 -16.54 -7.60 5.07
#